data_AF-A0A6L3N1F7-F1
#
_entry.id   AF-A0A6L3N1F7-F1
#
_cell.length_a   1.000
_cell.length_b   1.000
_cell.length_c   1.000
_cell.angle_alpha   90.00
_cell.angle_beta   90.00
_cell.angle_gamma   90.00
#
_symmetry.space_group_name_H-M   'P 1'
#
loop_
_entity.id
_entity.type
_entity.pdbx_description
1 polymer ?
#
loop_
_entity_poly.entity_id
_entity_poly.type
_entity_poly.pdbx_seq_one_letter_code
_entity_poly.pdbx_strand_id
1 'polypeptide(L)'
;MKNKIFAAFLFAIGLHCMAQPSCAKNVVLDNGIAIDLPTYKNKQVNSDGSVCVDVSRANVIATICFYAKSNDEIVRDNGFIRYKNLSPEGVKKVPLLPDDAFLYAEGGYSFVYPANKKRIGDFIAYEASNVLCKDDSDAGEHPAICYAAALVPVKNPNTNPMFFVSAIIEQPPTPGGKISKNGASRVRAINSIIKSIKIYR
;
A
#
# COMPACT_ATOMS: atom_id res chain seq x y z
N MET A 1 -43.85 3.00 39.11
CA MET A 1 -42.61 3.54 38.51
C MET A 1 -41.38 2.79 39.03
N LYS A 2 -41.15 1.57 38.55
CA LYS A 2 -39.91 0.79 38.69
C LYS A 2 -39.91 -0.14 37.48
N ASN A 3 -38.83 -0.20 36.69
CA ASN A 3 -38.56 -1.09 35.53
C ASN A 3 -38.19 -0.40 34.20
N LYS A 4 -38.13 0.94 34.11
CA LYS A 4 -37.67 1.60 32.86
C LYS A 4 -36.17 1.96 32.82
N ILE A 5 -35.42 1.73 33.89
CA ILE A 5 -34.00 2.14 33.98
C ILE A 5 -33.02 1.02 33.56
N PHE A 6 -33.42 -0.25 33.64
CA PHE A 6 -32.52 -1.37 33.32
C PHE A 6 -32.33 -1.63 31.81
N ALA A 7 -33.24 -1.18 30.96
CA ALA A 7 -33.16 -1.42 29.52
C ALA A 7 -32.14 -0.51 28.80
N ALA A 8 -31.81 0.65 29.37
CA ALA A 8 -30.87 1.59 28.77
C ALA A 8 -29.40 1.19 28.96
N PHE A 9 -29.07 0.47 30.04
CA PHE A 9 -27.70 0.06 30.34
C PHE A 9 -27.23 -1.16 29.52
N LEU A 10 -28.15 -2.06 29.17
CA LEU A 10 -27.83 -3.23 28.33
C LEU A 10 -27.59 -2.86 26.85
N PHE A 11 -28.17 -1.75 26.37
CA PHE A 11 -27.87 -1.24 25.02
C PHE A 11 -26.51 -0.54 24.92
N ALA A 12 -25.97 0.00 26.02
CA ALA A 12 -24.67 0.67 26.02
C ALA A 12 -23.48 -0.31 26.04
N ILE A 13 -23.66 -1.48 26.66
CA ILE A 13 -22.60 -2.51 26.76
C ILE A 13 -22.58 -3.40 25.51
N GLY A 14 -23.73 -3.63 24.86
CA GLY A 14 -23.80 -4.40 23.61
C GLY A 14 -23.21 -3.72 22.38
N LEU A 15 -23.02 -2.39 22.41
CA LEU A 15 -22.46 -1.62 21.29
C LEU A 15 -20.93 -1.47 21.30
N HIS A 16 -20.23 -2.06 22.28
CA HIS A 16 -18.76 -1.99 22.35
C HIS A 16 -18.04 -3.16 21.67
N CYS A 17 -18.77 -4.12 21.08
CA CYS A 17 -18.19 -5.25 20.34
C CYS A 17 -18.37 -5.15 18.82
N MET A 18 -18.77 -4.00 18.28
CA MET A 18 -18.83 -3.76 16.84
C MET A 18 -17.55 -3.09 16.37
N ALA A 19 -16.59 -3.91 15.93
CA ALA A 19 -15.62 -3.66 14.85
C ALA A 19 -14.25 -4.32 15.07
N GLN A 20 -14.20 -5.60 15.47
CA GLN A 20 -13.23 -6.45 14.79
C GLN A 20 -13.87 -6.88 13.48
N PRO A 21 -13.30 -6.55 12.30
CA PRO A 21 -13.83 -7.08 11.06
C PRO A 21 -13.69 -8.60 11.17
N SER A 22 -14.80 -9.33 11.19
CA SER A 22 -14.87 -10.79 11.33
C SER A 22 -14.24 -11.55 10.15
N CYS A 23 -13.42 -10.87 9.35
CA CYS A 23 -12.81 -11.36 8.13
C CYS A 23 -11.34 -10.89 8.00
N ALA A 24 -10.72 -10.40 9.08
CA ALA A 24 -9.29 -10.13 9.09
C ALA A 24 -8.51 -11.45 9.10
N LYS A 25 -7.53 -11.58 8.20
CA LYS A 25 -6.58 -12.70 8.21
C LYS A 25 -5.24 -12.18 8.71
N ASN A 26 -4.65 -12.94 9.63
CA ASN A 26 -3.38 -12.60 10.23
C ASN A 26 -2.21 -13.17 9.41
N VAL A 27 -1.17 -12.38 9.23
CA VAL A 27 0.12 -12.85 8.77
C VAL A 27 1.17 -12.59 9.84
N VAL A 28 1.83 -13.66 10.27
CA VAL A 28 2.97 -13.61 11.19
C VAL A 28 4.25 -13.68 10.38
N LEU A 29 5.17 -12.75 10.65
CA LEU A 29 6.52 -12.75 10.10
C LEU A 29 7.48 -13.50 11.01
N ASP A 30 8.62 -13.91 10.47
CA ASP A 30 9.63 -14.71 11.18
C ASP A 30 10.20 -14.02 12.43
N ASN A 31 10.05 -12.69 12.53
CA ASN A 31 10.44 -11.90 13.70
C ASN A 31 9.31 -11.73 14.74
N GLY A 32 8.20 -12.45 14.59
CA GLY A 32 7.05 -12.40 15.49
C GLY A 32 6.07 -11.25 15.25
N ILE A 33 6.33 -10.34 14.29
CA ILE A 33 5.39 -9.27 13.96
C ILE A 33 4.14 -9.88 13.34
N ALA A 34 2.98 -9.56 13.91
CA ALA A 34 1.68 -10.01 13.44
C ALA A 34 0.97 -8.85 12.72
N ILE A 35 0.51 -9.11 11.50
CA ILE A 35 -0.14 -8.12 10.64
C ILE A 35 -1.56 -8.60 10.36
N ASP A 36 -2.56 -7.82 10.76
CA ASP A 36 -3.93 -8.06 10.37
C ASP A 36 -4.23 -7.31 9.07
N LEU A 37 -4.72 -8.07 8.09
CA LEU A 37 -5.11 -7.58 6.79
C LEU A 37 -6.59 -7.90 6.55
N PRO A 38 -7.30 -7.12 5.71
CA PRO A 38 -8.57 -7.57 5.14
C PRO A 38 -8.42 -8.95 4.51
N THR A 39 -9.55 -9.65 4.29
CA THR A 39 -9.53 -10.96 3.63
C THR A 39 -8.73 -10.90 2.34
N TYR A 40 -7.67 -11.71 2.29
CA TYR A 40 -6.80 -11.83 1.13
C TYR A 40 -6.85 -13.23 0.52
N LYS A 41 -6.48 -13.27 -0.76
CA LYS A 41 -6.17 -14.46 -1.56
C LYS A 41 -4.65 -14.55 -1.74
N ASN A 42 -4.17 -15.70 -2.21
CA ASN A 42 -2.78 -15.95 -2.62
C ASN A 42 -1.74 -15.42 -1.62
N LYS A 43 -1.38 -16.24 -0.62
CA LYS A 43 -0.23 -15.94 0.24
C LYS A 43 1.02 -16.53 -0.41
N GLN A 44 1.99 -15.69 -0.70
CA GLN A 44 3.31 -16.10 -1.19
C GLN A 44 4.37 -15.71 -0.16
N VAL A 45 5.28 -16.64 0.13
CA VAL A 45 6.48 -16.37 0.91
C VAL A 45 7.65 -16.47 -0.06
N ASN A 46 8.42 -15.40 -0.18
CA ASN A 46 9.54 -15.29 -1.11
C ASN A 46 10.86 -15.65 -0.43
N SER A 47 11.88 -15.94 -1.24
CA SER A 47 13.23 -16.28 -0.77
C SER A 47 13.94 -15.12 -0.04
N ASP A 48 13.52 -13.88 -0.30
CA ASP A 48 13.99 -12.68 0.39
C ASP A 48 13.34 -12.48 1.78
N GLY A 49 12.48 -13.42 2.21
CA GLY A 49 11.74 -13.36 3.46
C GLY A 49 10.54 -12.42 3.43
N SER A 50 10.23 -11.82 2.28
CA SER A 50 8.98 -11.09 2.11
C SER A 50 7.80 -12.04 2.05
N VAL A 51 6.67 -11.55 2.52
CA VAL A 51 5.41 -12.25 2.35
C VAL A 51 4.47 -11.30 1.63
N CYS A 52 3.93 -11.78 0.51
CA CYS A 52 3.02 -11.03 -0.35
C CYS A 52 1.63 -11.65 -0.29
N VAL A 53 0.61 -10.81 -0.29
CA VAL A 53 -0.79 -11.25 -0.36
C VAL A 53 -1.60 -10.38 -1.32
N ASP A 54 -2.61 -10.97 -1.96
CA ASP A 54 -3.54 -10.26 -2.82
C ASP A 54 -4.82 -9.91 -2.07
N VAL A 55 -5.02 -8.63 -1.80
CA VAL A 55 -6.25 -8.12 -1.17
C VAL A 55 -7.21 -7.63 -2.24
N SER A 56 -8.40 -8.22 -2.30
CA SER A 56 -9.45 -7.79 -3.22
C SER A 56 -10.52 -6.97 -2.50
N ARG A 57 -10.82 -5.77 -3.00
CA ARG A 57 -11.90 -4.92 -2.50
C ARG A 57 -12.43 -4.02 -3.60
N ALA A 58 -13.75 -3.88 -3.73
CA ALA A 58 -14.39 -2.89 -4.63
C ALA A 58 -13.79 -2.86 -6.05
N ASN A 59 -13.65 -4.04 -6.67
CA ASN A 59 -13.14 -4.23 -8.04
C ASN A 59 -11.67 -3.81 -8.27
N VAL A 60 -10.86 -3.76 -7.20
CA VAL A 60 -9.40 -3.71 -7.31
C VAL A 60 -8.79 -4.90 -6.56
N ILE A 61 -7.71 -5.42 -7.12
CA ILE A 61 -6.82 -6.38 -6.47
C ILE A 61 -5.53 -5.61 -6.20
N ALA A 62 -5.15 -5.50 -4.94
CA ALA A 62 -3.91 -4.89 -4.50
C ALA A 62 -3.00 -5.97 -3.91
N THR A 63 -1.81 -6.09 -4.48
CA THR A 63 -0.76 -6.95 -3.92
C THR A 63 -0.03 -6.15 -2.84
N ILE A 64 0.08 -6.75 -1.66
CA ILE A 64 0.75 -6.14 -0.51
C ILE A 64 1.88 -7.07 -0.09
N CYS A 65 3.11 -6.61 -0.27
CA CYS A 65 4.30 -7.30 0.20
C CYS A 65 4.79 -6.64 1.49
N PHE A 66 5.18 -7.45 2.47
CA PHE A 66 5.66 -6.97 3.74
C PHE A 66 6.92 -7.72 4.18
N TYR A 67 7.82 -6.96 4.80
CA TYR A 67 9.17 -7.38 5.17
C TYR A 67 9.36 -7.26 6.68
N ALA A 68 9.95 -8.28 7.29
CA ALA A 68 10.27 -8.30 8.71
C ALA A 68 11.29 -7.22 9.10
N LYS A 69 12.23 -6.94 8.18
CA LYS A 69 13.24 -5.89 8.25
C LYS A 69 13.39 -5.29 6.86
N SER A 70 13.59 -3.98 6.77
CA SER A 70 13.79 -3.28 5.50
C SER A 70 15.09 -2.49 5.51
N ASN A 71 15.81 -2.54 4.41
CA ASN A 71 17.03 -1.77 4.13
C ASN A 71 16.85 -1.01 2.81
N ASP A 72 17.85 -0.22 2.42
CA ASP A 72 17.75 0.59 1.20
C ASP A 72 17.68 -0.28 -0.07
N GLU A 73 18.23 -1.50 -0.04
CA GLU A 73 18.17 -2.46 -1.15
C GLU A 73 16.75 -2.98 -1.35
N ILE A 74 16.08 -3.46 -0.30
CA ILE A 74 14.67 -3.91 -0.36
C ILE A 74 13.76 -2.79 -0.89
N VAL A 75 13.95 -1.57 -0.40
CA VAL A 75 13.16 -0.40 -0.83
C VAL A 75 13.37 -0.15 -2.32
N ARG A 76 14.62 -0.23 -2.78
CA ARG A 76 15.00 -0.07 -4.18
C ARG A 76 14.46 -1.20 -5.07
N ASP A 77 14.53 -2.45 -4.62
CA ASP A 77 14.04 -3.61 -5.37
C ASP A 77 12.51 -3.61 -5.52
N ASN A 78 11.81 -2.95 -4.59
CA ASN A 78 10.38 -2.65 -4.70
C ASN A 78 10.08 -1.37 -5.51
N GLY A 79 11.09 -0.82 -6.19
CA GLY A 79 10.97 0.33 -7.09
C GLY A 79 11.04 1.70 -6.40
N PHE A 80 11.38 1.80 -5.12
CA PHE A 80 11.42 3.09 -4.42
C PHE A 80 12.85 3.59 -4.19
N ILE A 81 13.08 4.87 -4.45
CA ILE A 81 14.40 5.50 -4.30
C ILE A 81 14.23 6.78 -3.48
N ARG A 82 15.11 7.00 -2.49
CA ARG A 82 15.19 8.30 -1.81
C ARG A 82 15.79 9.33 -2.74
N TYR A 83 15.23 10.54 -2.80
CA TYR A 83 15.68 11.59 -3.70
C TYR A 83 17.17 11.90 -3.55
N LYS A 84 17.66 11.98 -2.30
CA LYS A 84 19.09 12.18 -2.01
C LYS A 84 20.02 11.08 -2.55
N ASN A 85 19.49 9.90 -2.89
CA ASN A 85 20.23 8.77 -3.43
C ASN A 85 20.21 8.74 -4.97
N LEU A 86 19.54 9.69 -5.64
CA LEU A 86 19.58 9.79 -7.09
C LEU A 86 20.97 10.22 -7.57
N SER A 87 21.39 9.70 -8.72
CA SER A 87 22.58 10.23 -9.40
C SER A 87 22.33 11.68 -9.84
N PRO A 88 23.39 12.47 -10.08
CA PRO A 88 23.26 13.83 -10.62
C PRO A 88 22.43 13.90 -11.91
N GLU A 89 22.49 12.87 -12.76
CA GLU A 89 21.69 12.75 -13.98
C GLU A 89 20.22 12.45 -13.67
N GLY A 90 19.96 11.62 -12.65
CA GLY A 90 18.61 11.32 -12.18
C GLY A 90 17.91 12.56 -11.62
N VAL A 91 18.63 13.38 -10.84
CA VAL A 91 18.12 14.64 -10.28
C VAL A 91 17.65 15.60 -11.38
N LYS A 92 18.35 15.66 -12.52
CA LYS A 92 17.97 16.51 -13.67
C LYS A 92 16.66 16.08 -14.34
N LYS A 93 16.22 14.84 -14.15
CA LYS A 93 15.03 14.25 -14.80
C LYS A 93 13.75 14.42 -13.99
N VAL A 94 13.85 14.92 -12.76
CA VAL A 94 12.72 15.06 -11.83
C VAL A 94 12.65 16.48 -11.27
N PRO A 95 11.48 16.92 -10.79
CA PRO A 95 11.40 18.17 -10.05
C PRO A 95 12.33 18.17 -8.83
N LEU A 96 12.76 19.36 -8.40
CA LEU A 96 13.49 19.49 -7.14
C LEU A 96 12.57 19.06 -5.98
N LEU A 97 13.02 18.10 -5.19
CA LEU A 97 12.30 17.54 -4.05
C LEU A 97 13.18 17.61 -2.78
N PRO A 98 12.56 17.52 -1.58
CA PRO A 98 13.30 17.34 -0.34
C PRO A 98 14.13 16.05 -0.34
N ASP A 99 15.25 16.04 0.39
CA ASP A 99 16.15 14.88 0.50
C ASP A 99 15.49 13.60 1.04
N ASP A 100 14.45 13.76 1.87
CA ASP A 100 13.66 12.66 2.43
C ASP A 100 12.50 12.21 1.52
N ALA A 101 12.31 12.87 0.37
CA ALA A 101 11.29 12.47 -0.59
C ALA A 101 11.64 11.11 -1.20
N PHE A 102 10.59 10.34 -1.51
CA PHE A 102 10.73 9.11 -2.27
C PHE A 102 10.25 9.33 -3.71
N LEU A 103 10.86 8.58 -4.62
CA LEU A 103 10.41 8.43 -5.99
C LEU A 103 10.12 6.97 -6.25
N TYR A 104 9.23 6.69 -7.19
CA TYR A 104 8.94 5.36 -7.68
C TYR A 104 9.52 5.19 -9.08
N ALA A 105 10.18 4.07 -9.33
CA ALA A 105 10.85 3.74 -10.58
C ALA A 105 10.25 2.44 -11.14
N GLU A 106 9.79 2.49 -12.39
CA GLU A 106 9.23 1.34 -13.11
C GLU A 106 10.18 0.90 -14.23
N GLY A 107 10.11 -0.38 -14.63
CA GLY A 107 10.79 -0.90 -15.82
C GLY A 107 12.32 -0.76 -15.78
N GLY A 108 12.96 -1.23 -14.71
CA GLY A 108 14.43 -1.20 -14.59
C GLY A 108 15.01 0.21 -14.49
N TYR A 109 14.29 1.14 -13.83
CA TYR A 109 14.70 2.53 -13.59
C TYR A 109 14.63 3.47 -14.81
N SER A 110 13.91 3.08 -15.86
CA SER A 110 13.79 3.88 -17.08
C SER A 110 12.89 5.11 -16.90
N PHE A 111 11.85 5.00 -16.07
CA PHE A 111 10.93 6.08 -15.75
C PHE A 111 10.84 6.28 -14.25
N VAL A 112 10.85 7.55 -13.81
CA VAL A 112 10.81 7.93 -12.39
C VAL A 112 9.62 8.85 -12.14
N TYR A 113 8.84 8.52 -11.13
CA TYR A 113 7.63 9.23 -10.74
C TYR A 113 7.79 9.76 -9.32
N PRO A 114 7.47 11.04 -9.05
CA PRO A 114 7.51 11.56 -7.69
C PRO A 114 6.46 10.83 -6.84
N ALA A 115 6.84 10.38 -5.64
CA ALA A 115 5.91 9.78 -4.70
C ALA A 115 5.39 10.84 -3.73
N ASN A 116 4.07 10.98 -3.66
CA ASN A 116 3.41 11.92 -2.78
C ASN A 116 3.41 11.38 -1.35
N LYS A 117 4.05 12.10 -0.43
CA LYS A 117 4.04 11.81 1.01
C LYS A 117 2.69 12.19 1.61
N LYS A 118 1.96 11.23 2.15
CA LYS A 118 0.69 11.47 2.86
C LYS A 118 0.44 10.47 3.97
N ARG A 119 -0.44 10.80 4.91
CA ARG A 119 -0.86 9.85 5.95
C ARG A 119 -2.05 9.02 5.45
N ILE A 120 -1.98 7.70 5.61
CA ILE A 120 -3.08 6.77 5.34
C ILE A 120 -3.24 5.86 6.56
N GLY A 121 -4.26 6.14 7.38
CA GLY A 121 -4.46 5.40 8.63
C GLY A 121 -3.25 5.53 9.58
N ASP A 122 -2.66 4.39 9.90
CA ASP A 122 -1.51 4.26 10.82
C ASP A 122 -0.15 4.30 10.07
N PHE A 123 -0.15 4.71 8.80
CA PHE A 123 1.03 4.75 7.95
C PHE A 123 1.30 6.15 7.37
N ILE A 124 2.58 6.47 7.22
CA ILE A 124 3.07 7.45 6.26
C ILE A 124 3.27 6.67 4.95
N ALA A 125 2.54 7.06 3.91
CA ALA A 125 2.61 6.47 2.59
C ALA A 125 3.35 7.41 1.63
N TYR A 126 4.24 6.84 0.83
CA TYR A 126 4.84 7.48 -0.33
C TYR A 126 4.17 6.89 -1.57
N GLU A 127 3.18 7.60 -2.11
CA GLU A 127 2.26 7.09 -3.14
C GLU A 127 2.58 7.63 -4.53
N ALA A 128 2.67 6.74 -5.52
CA ALA A 128 2.69 7.05 -6.94
C ALA A 128 1.48 6.37 -7.62
N SER A 129 0.40 7.12 -7.86
CA SER A 129 -0.89 6.56 -8.29
C SER A 129 -1.20 6.69 -9.79
N ASN A 130 -0.22 7.11 -10.60
CA ASN A 130 -0.40 7.33 -12.05
C ASN A 130 0.87 6.91 -12.79
N VAL A 131 1.31 5.68 -12.52
CA VAL A 131 2.54 5.14 -13.08
C VAL A 131 2.18 4.30 -14.28
N LEU A 132 2.84 4.52 -15.42
CA LEU A 132 2.76 3.56 -16.51
C LEU A 132 3.45 2.27 -16.08
N CYS A 133 2.77 1.15 -16.23
CA CYS A 133 3.30 -0.17 -15.91
C CYS A 133 2.93 -1.16 -17.02
N LYS A 134 3.71 -2.23 -17.14
CA LYS A 134 3.34 -3.40 -17.92
C LYS A 134 2.46 -4.34 -17.07
N ASP A 135 1.39 -4.86 -17.68
CA ASP A 135 0.69 -6.02 -17.15
C ASP A 135 1.31 -7.27 -17.79
N ASP A 136 2.00 -8.09 -17.00
CA ASP A 136 2.63 -9.33 -17.47
C ASP A 136 1.62 -10.50 -17.57
N SER A 137 0.34 -10.20 -17.76
CA SER A 137 -0.70 -11.23 -17.88
C SER A 137 -0.61 -11.99 -19.21
N ASP A 138 -1.05 -13.26 -19.20
CA ASP A 138 -1.02 -14.19 -20.36
C ASP A 138 -1.80 -13.68 -21.60
N ALA A 139 -2.52 -12.56 -21.49
CA ALA A 139 -3.30 -11.95 -22.57
C ALA A 139 -2.50 -11.03 -23.50
N GLY A 140 -1.19 -10.87 -23.27
CA GLY A 140 -0.27 -10.06 -24.08
C GLY A 140 0.13 -8.75 -23.41
N GLU A 141 1.24 -8.16 -23.86
CA GLU A 141 1.77 -6.90 -23.32
C GLU A 141 0.79 -5.75 -23.60
N HIS A 142 0.02 -5.37 -22.59
CA HIS A 142 -0.84 -4.19 -22.66
C HIS A 142 -0.38 -3.16 -21.62
N PRO A 143 -0.15 -1.90 -22.03
CA PRO A 143 0.19 -0.85 -21.09
C PRO A 143 -0.97 -0.67 -20.11
N ALA A 144 -0.64 -0.40 -18.85
CA ALA A 144 -1.61 -0.15 -17.79
C ALA A 144 -1.19 1.07 -16.96
N ILE A 145 -2.13 1.64 -16.22
CA ILE A 145 -1.82 2.59 -15.15
C ILE A 145 -1.86 1.84 -13.83
N CYS A 146 -0.76 1.92 -13.09
CA CYS A 146 -0.59 1.32 -11.79
C CYS A 146 -0.61 2.35 -10.66
N TYR A 147 -0.97 1.82 -9.51
CA TYR A 147 -0.72 2.38 -8.21
C TYR A 147 0.49 1.67 -7.59
N ALA A 148 1.40 2.44 -7.00
CA ALA A 148 2.46 1.95 -6.15
C ALA A 148 2.52 2.79 -4.85
N ALA A 149 2.74 2.15 -3.71
CA ALA A 149 3.02 2.87 -2.47
C ALA A 149 3.99 2.11 -1.56
N ALA A 150 4.91 2.85 -0.95
CA ALA A 150 5.77 2.38 0.12
C ALA A 150 5.26 2.93 1.46
N LEU A 151 5.10 2.08 2.48
CA LEU A 151 4.49 2.46 3.76
C LEU A 151 5.47 2.34 4.92
N VAL A 152 5.49 3.38 5.74
CA VAL A 152 6.23 3.45 7.01
C VAL A 152 5.21 3.58 8.14
N PRO A 153 5.28 2.75 9.20
CA PRO A 153 4.39 2.89 10.35
C PRO A 153 4.58 4.25 11.04
N VAL A 154 3.49 4.96 11.35
CA VAL A 154 3.55 6.27 12.04
C VAL A 154 4.24 6.17 13.40
N LYS A 155 4.15 5.02 14.08
CA LYS A 155 4.82 4.78 15.36
C LYS A 155 6.35 4.74 15.25
N ASN A 156 6.89 4.54 14.05
CA ASN A 156 8.32 4.53 13.80
C ASN A 156 8.64 5.20 12.45
N PRO A 157 8.49 6.53 12.36
CA PRO A 157 8.52 7.25 11.08
C PRO A 157 9.91 7.30 10.44
N ASN A 158 10.96 6.94 11.18
CA ASN A 158 12.35 7.00 10.73
C ASN A 158 12.85 5.67 10.13
N THR A 159 12.05 4.60 10.16
CA THR A 159 12.43 3.34 9.52
C THR A 159 12.22 3.38 8.02
N ASN A 160 12.98 2.54 7.30
CA ASN A 160 12.69 2.25 5.91
C ASN A 160 11.28 1.68 5.73
N PRO A 161 10.61 1.96 4.60
CA PRO A 161 9.34 1.33 4.27
C PRO A 161 9.44 -0.19 4.35
N MET A 162 8.52 -0.82 5.07
CA MET A 162 8.49 -2.28 5.25
C MET A 162 7.30 -2.93 4.54
N PHE A 163 6.41 -2.11 3.96
CA PHE A 163 5.22 -2.55 3.26
C PHE A 163 5.21 -1.87 1.89
N PHE A 164 4.95 -2.65 0.86
CA PHE A 164 4.86 -2.19 -0.51
C PHE A 164 3.53 -2.65 -1.09
N VAL A 165 2.82 -1.71 -1.70
CA VAL A 165 1.49 -1.94 -2.26
C VAL A 165 1.52 -1.63 -3.73
N SER A 166 1.12 -2.57 -4.56
CA SER A 166 0.97 -2.38 -6.01
C SER A 166 -0.41 -2.84 -6.47
N ALA A 167 -0.93 -2.18 -7.51
CA ALA A 167 -2.19 -2.56 -8.14
C ALA A 167 -2.32 -1.95 -9.53
N ILE A 168 -2.90 -2.68 -10.48
CA ILE A 168 -3.39 -2.09 -11.73
C ILE A 168 -4.68 -1.33 -11.45
N ILE A 169 -4.67 -0.02 -11.72
CA ILE A 169 -5.85 0.83 -11.55
C ILE A 169 -6.57 1.12 -12.87
N GLU A 170 -5.89 1.09 -14.02
CA GLU A 170 -6.53 1.23 -15.33
C GLU A 170 -5.85 0.39 -16.39
N GLN A 171 -6.66 -0.26 -17.23
CA GLN A 171 -6.21 -1.00 -18.39
C GLN A 171 -7.38 -1.06 -19.40
N PRO A 172 -7.22 -0.56 -20.64
CA PRO A 172 -6.07 0.21 -21.12
C PRO A 172 -5.94 1.58 -20.40
N PRO A 173 -4.81 2.29 -20.57
CA PRO A 173 -4.60 3.60 -19.97
C PRO A 173 -5.55 4.64 -20.54
N THR A 174 -6.06 5.53 -19.70
CA THR A 174 -6.83 6.68 -20.17
C THR A 174 -5.94 7.63 -20.99
N PRO A 175 -6.37 8.10 -22.17
CA PRO A 175 -5.59 9.02 -22.98
C PRO A 175 -5.20 10.31 -22.25
N GLY A 176 -4.02 10.84 -22.57
CA GLY A 176 -3.53 12.10 -22.02
C GLY A 176 -2.95 12.00 -20.60
N GLY A 177 -2.64 10.80 -20.12
CA GLY A 177 -1.91 10.58 -18.87
C GLY A 177 -2.66 11.00 -17.61
N LYS A 178 -3.99 11.14 -17.69
CA LYS A 178 -4.86 11.45 -16.54
C LYS A 178 -5.54 10.18 -16.06
N ILE A 179 -5.64 10.00 -14.75
CA ILE A 179 -6.45 8.93 -14.16
C ILE A 179 -7.93 9.22 -14.44
N SER A 180 -8.69 8.24 -14.95
CA SER A 180 -10.15 8.33 -15.09
C SER A 180 -10.86 8.33 -13.73
N LYS A 181 -12.17 8.58 -13.76
CA LYS A 181 -13.03 8.44 -12.57
C LYS A 181 -12.97 7.03 -11.96
N ASN A 182 -12.82 6.00 -12.79
CA ASN A 182 -12.72 4.61 -12.34
C ASN A 182 -11.37 4.34 -11.65
N GLY A 183 -10.25 4.75 -12.27
CA GLY A 183 -8.92 4.65 -11.65
C GLY A 183 -8.86 5.39 -10.33
N ALA A 184 -9.42 6.61 -10.25
CA ALA A 184 -9.50 7.38 -9.01
C ALA A 184 -10.33 6.66 -7.93
N SER A 185 -11.38 5.93 -8.32
CA SER A 185 -12.16 5.10 -7.41
C SER A 185 -11.37 3.91 -6.88
N ARG A 186 -10.59 3.26 -7.75
CA ARG A 186 -9.69 2.17 -7.35
C ARG A 186 -8.59 2.65 -6.40
N VAL A 187 -7.99 3.83 -6.63
CA VAL A 187 -7.05 4.46 -5.69
C VAL A 187 -7.69 4.67 -4.31
N ARG A 188 -8.95 5.14 -4.25
CA ARG A 188 -9.68 5.25 -2.97
C ARG A 188 -9.89 3.89 -2.30
N ALA A 189 -10.21 2.85 -3.07
CA ALA A 189 -10.35 1.49 -2.55
C ALA A 189 -9.02 0.95 -1.97
N ILE A 190 -7.90 1.16 -2.67
CA ILE A 190 -6.55 0.80 -2.19
C ILE A 190 -6.22 1.55 -0.90
N ASN A 191 -6.46 2.87 -0.85
CA ASN A 191 -6.25 3.66 0.37
C ASN A 191 -7.12 3.15 1.54
N SER A 192 -8.32 2.65 1.26
CA SER A 192 -9.16 1.99 2.26
C SER A 192 -8.62 0.63 2.71
N ILE A 193 -7.97 -0.13 1.84
CA ILE A 193 -7.27 -1.38 2.20
C ILE A 193 -6.10 -1.03 3.13
N ILE A 194 -5.24 -0.08 2.73
CA ILE A 194 -4.09 0.37 3.53
C ILE A 194 -4.52 0.84 4.93
N LYS A 195 -5.59 1.64 4.99
CA LYS A 195 -6.14 2.14 6.27
C LYS A 195 -6.59 1.03 7.22
N SER A 196 -7.00 -0.12 6.68
CA SER A 196 -7.46 -1.26 7.50
C SER A 196 -6.34 -2.18 7.98
N ILE A 197 -5.10 -2.01 7.52
CA ILE A 197 -3.96 -2.80 7.97
C ILE A 197 -3.65 -2.45 9.43
N LYS A 198 -3.44 -3.47 10.28
CA LYS A 198 -3.03 -3.31 11.67
C LYS A 198 -1.75 -4.11 11.94
N ILE A 199 -0.85 -3.52 12.74
CA ILE A 199 0.43 -4.13 13.12
C ILE A 199 0.44 -4.32 14.62
N TYR A 200 0.71 -5.56 15.04
CA TYR A 200 0.88 -5.97 16.43
C TYR A 200 2.32 -6.47 16.62
N ARG A 201 2.89 -6.12 17.77
CA ARG A 201 4.22 -6.53 18.22
C ARG A 201 4.09 -7.20 19.57
#